data_AF-A0A7C4LS47-F1
#
_entry.id   AF-A0A7C4LS47-F1
#
_cell.length_a   1.000
_cell.length_b   1.000
_cell.length_c   1.000
_cell.angle_alpha   90.00
_cell.angle_beta   90.00
_cell.angle_gamma   90.00
#
_symmetry.space_group_name_H-M   'P 1'
#
loop_
_entity.id
_entity.type
_entity.pdbx_description
1 polymer ?
#
loop_
_entity_poly.entity_id
_entity_poly.type
_entity_poly.pdbx_seq_one_letter_code
_entity_poly.pdbx_strand_id
1 'polypeptide(L)'
;MNESERQQMREILWRRDPTPEEERQWRDWLKSDPVEQTEWEADLALSRCLRALPEPPVSSNFTALVMRAIEREEALAARAGRRDWGEIREAWRRWWPRLAAAAALCVLAAAGWRQHQQSERGRMAKAIGQVALVASAPAVGKPVDLEVWQDFEVIRRLGAVSADADLLEAIRSP
;
A
#
# COMPACT_ATOMS: atom_id res chain seq x y z
N MET A 1 -24.88 14.76 32.51
CA MET A 1 -25.17 13.31 32.65
C MET A 1 -23.94 12.52 32.23
N ASN A 2 -23.62 11.44 32.94
CA ASN A 2 -22.50 10.55 32.60
C ASN A 2 -22.95 9.44 31.63
N GLU A 3 -22.02 8.87 30.86
CA GLU A 3 -22.33 7.80 29.89
C GLU A 3 -22.99 6.58 30.56
N SER A 4 -22.57 6.23 31.76
CA SER A 4 -23.15 5.11 32.52
C SER A 4 -24.63 5.30 32.82
N GLU A 5 -25.07 6.53 33.12
CA GLU A 5 -26.47 6.84 33.45
C GLU A 5 -27.32 6.72 32.18
N ARG A 6 -26.79 7.17 31.03
CA ARG A 6 -27.44 7.00 29.72
C ARG A 6 -27.65 5.54 29.36
N GLN A 7 -26.62 4.72 29.54
CA GLN A 7 -26.71 3.28 29.27
C GLN A 7 -27.74 2.59 30.18
N GLN A 8 -27.78 2.98 31.47
CA GLN A 8 -28.76 2.45 32.41
C GLN A 8 -30.20 2.81 32.01
N MET A 9 -30.44 4.06 31.57
CA MET A 9 -31.74 4.48 31.06
C MET A 9 -32.18 3.63 29.86
N ARG A 10 -31.28 3.40 28.91
CA ARG A 10 -31.52 2.55 27.72
C ARG A 10 -31.80 1.09 28.10
N GLU A 11 -31.03 0.53 29.02
CA GLU A 11 -31.26 -0.83 29.51
C GLU A 11 -32.64 -0.97 30.16
N ILE A 12 -33.07 0.03 30.94
CA ILE A 12 -34.41 0.06 31.51
C ILE A 12 -35.46 0.06 30.39
N LEU A 13 -35.33 0.92 29.37
CA LEU A 13 -36.24 0.93 28.22
C LEU A 13 -36.32 -0.39 27.47
N TRP A 14 -35.24 -1.16 27.36
CA TRP A 14 -35.31 -2.47 26.69
C TRP A 14 -36.04 -3.51 27.53
N ARG A 15 -35.91 -3.43 28.85
CA ARG A 15 -36.49 -4.43 29.77
C ARG A 15 -37.95 -4.15 30.13
N ARG A 16 -38.29 -2.90 30.38
CA ARG A 16 -39.62 -2.49 30.88
C ARG A 16 -39.94 -1.04 30.55
N ASP A 17 -41.21 -0.68 30.70
CA ASP A 17 -41.55 0.75 30.72
C ASP A 17 -40.97 1.42 31.98
N PRO A 18 -40.46 2.66 31.84
CA PRO A 18 -39.99 3.43 32.97
C PRO A 18 -41.15 3.84 33.88
N THR A 19 -40.88 3.98 35.17
CA THR A 19 -41.90 4.47 36.10
C THR A 19 -42.14 5.97 35.90
N PRO A 20 -43.31 6.50 36.33
CA PRO A 20 -43.59 7.92 36.23
C PRO A 20 -42.59 8.82 36.98
N GLU A 21 -41.95 8.30 38.02
CA GLU A 21 -40.89 8.98 38.79
C GLU A 21 -39.59 9.04 38.00
N GLU A 22 -39.16 7.91 37.43
CA GLU A 22 -37.98 7.80 36.57
C GLU A 22 -38.12 8.71 35.35
N GLU A 23 -39.27 8.68 34.68
CA GLU A 23 -39.52 9.49 33.49
C GLU A 23 -39.52 10.99 33.80
N ARG A 24 -40.03 11.40 34.98
CA ARG A 24 -39.93 12.79 35.44
C ARG A 24 -38.48 13.20 35.64
N GLN A 25 -37.73 12.37 36.35
CA GLN A 25 -36.32 12.62 36.63
C GLN A 25 -35.50 12.74 35.34
N TRP A 26 -35.74 11.84 34.38
CA TRP A 26 -35.07 11.83 33.08
C TRP A 26 -35.45 13.03 32.22
N ARG A 27 -36.73 13.40 32.16
CA ARG A 27 -37.17 14.61 31.45
C ARG A 27 -36.57 15.87 32.06
N ASP A 28 -36.47 15.95 33.38
CA ASP A 28 -35.85 17.10 34.05
C ASP A 28 -34.37 17.24 33.67
N TRP A 29 -33.67 16.13 33.44
CA TRP A 29 -32.29 16.14 32.96
C TRP A 29 -32.17 16.43 31.47
N LEU A 30 -33.03 15.83 30.64
CA LEU A 30 -33.02 16.03 29.19
C LEU A 30 -33.39 17.46 28.78
N LYS A 31 -34.01 18.26 29.66
CA LYS A 31 -34.22 19.70 29.44
C LYS A 31 -32.95 20.48 29.10
N SER A 32 -31.76 20.00 29.50
CA SER A 32 -30.50 20.67 29.18
C SER A 32 -30.06 20.48 27.72
N ASP A 33 -30.55 19.45 27.02
CA ASP A 33 -30.19 19.14 25.64
C ASP A 33 -31.41 18.69 24.82
N PRO A 34 -31.96 19.57 23.96
CA PRO A 34 -33.11 19.25 23.11
C PRO A 34 -32.88 18.11 22.11
N VAL A 35 -31.64 17.87 21.70
CA VAL A 35 -31.31 16.78 20.75
C VAL A 35 -31.43 15.44 21.47
N GLU A 36 -30.82 15.30 22.65
CA GLU A 36 -30.94 14.08 23.47
C GLU A 36 -32.39 13.82 23.88
N GLN A 37 -33.17 14.87 24.15
CA GLN A 37 -34.60 14.72 24.44
C GLN A 37 -35.36 14.08 23.27
N THR A 38 -35.08 14.52 22.05
CA THR A 38 -35.76 14.00 20.84
C THR A 38 -35.39 12.55 20.58
N GLU A 39 -34.09 12.21 20.68
CA GLU A 39 -33.63 10.83 20.55
C GLU A 39 -34.26 9.92 21.61
N TRP A 40 -34.33 10.39 22.85
CA TRP A 40 -34.96 9.66 23.94
C TRP A 40 -36.44 9.37 23.70
N GLU A 41 -37.21 10.37 23.26
CA GLU A 41 -38.63 10.21 22.97
C GLU A 41 -38.85 9.20 21.83
N ALA A 42 -37.97 9.20 20.82
CA ALA A 42 -37.98 8.21 19.74
C ALA A 42 -37.68 6.79 20.24
N ASP A 43 -36.65 6.61 21.08
CA ASP A 43 -36.28 5.33 21.67
C ASP A 43 -37.40 4.75 22.56
N LEU A 44 -38.07 5.62 23.34
CA LEU A 44 -39.22 5.25 24.17
C LEU A 44 -40.41 4.81 23.31
N ALA A 45 -40.74 5.58 22.27
CA ALA A 45 -41.82 5.24 21.35
C ALA A 45 -41.55 3.92 20.62
N LEU A 46 -40.33 3.73 20.13
CA LEU A 46 -39.90 2.49 19.48
C LEU A 46 -40.03 1.29 20.43
N SER A 47 -39.53 1.41 21.66
CA SER A 47 -39.60 0.34 22.66
C SER A 47 -41.04 -0.06 22.97
N ARG A 48 -41.96 0.91 23.07
CA ARG A 48 -43.39 0.64 23.27
C ARG A 48 -44.03 -0.03 22.06
N CYS A 49 -43.71 0.41 20.84
CA CYS A 49 -44.16 -0.25 19.61
C CYS A 49 -43.69 -1.71 19.55
N LEU A 50 -42.41 -1.95 19.88
CA LEU A 50 -41.82 -3.29 19.92
C LEU A 50 -42.51 -4.22 20.93
N ARG A 51 -42.87 -3.72 22.12
CA ARG A 51 -43.61 -4.51 23.11
C ARG A 51 -45.07 -4.74 22.75
N ALA A 52 -45.67 -3.87 21.94
CA ALA A 52 -47.04 -4.02 21.48
C ALA A 52 -47.19 -5.06 20.35
N LEU A 53 -46.08 -5.49 19.73
CA LEU A 53 -46.11 -6.55 18.73
C LEU A 53 -46.49 -7.89 19.37
N PRO A 54 -47.29 -8.73 18.68
CA PRO A 54 -47.59 -10.07 19.16
C PRO A 54 -46.31 -10.89 19.25
N GLU A 55 -46.21 -11.73 20.29
CA GLU A 55 -45.09 -12.66 20.40
C GLU A 55 -45.04 -13.56 19.16
N PRO A 56 -43.91 -13.60 18.44
CA PRO A 56 -43.81 -14.44 17.26
C PRO A 56 -43.89 -15.92 17.67
N PRO A 57 -44.59 -16.76 16.91
CA PRO A 57 -44.61 -18.18 17.19
C PRO A 57 -43.19 -18.74 17.02
N VAL A 58 -42.58 -19.18 18.13
CA VAL A 58 -41.28 -19.83 18.10
C VAL A 58 -41.47 -21.27 17.61
N SER A 59 -40.70 -21.68 16.60
CA SER A 59 -40.73 -23.06 16.11
C SER A 59 -40.32 -24.03 17.23
N SER A 60 -41.01 -25.16 17.36
CA SER A 60 -40.70 -26.18 18.39
C SER A 60 -39.29 -26.78 18.28
N ASN A 61 -38.64 -26.64 17.12
CA ASN A 61 -37.27 -27.07 16.84
C ASN A 61 -36.25 -25.91 16.82
N PHE A 62 -36.61 -24.73 17.31
CA PHE A 62 -35.73 -23.55 17.30
C PHE A 62 -34.36 -23.84 17.91
N THR A 63 -34.33 -24.42 19.10
CA THR A 63 -33.08 -24.79 19.78
C THR A 63 -32.23 -25.74 18.95
N ALA A 64 -32.85 -26.74 18.31
CA ALA A 64 -32.12 -27.68 17.45
C ALA A 64 -31.54 -27.00 16.21
N LEU A 65 -32.25 -26.02 15.63
CA LEU A 65 -31.76 -25.23 14.50
C LEU A 65 -30.59 -24.33 14.90
N VAL A 66 -30.69 -23.66 16.06
CA VAL A 66 -29.63 -22.81 16.60
C VAL A 66 -28.38 -23.62 16.93
N MET A 67 -28.51 -24.75 17.63
CA MET A 67 -27.37 -25.62 17.93
C MET A 67 -26.67 -26.11 16.67
N ARG A 68 -27.44 -26.53 15.65
CA ARG A 68 -26.87 -26.93 14.34
C ARG A 68 -26.18 -25.77 13.63
N ALA A 69 -26.68 -24.55 13.75
CA ALA A 69 -26.05 -23.37 13.16
C ALA A 69 -24.70 -23.08 13.84
N ILE A 70 -24.66 -23.12 15.17
CA ILE A 70 -23.43 -22.94 15.97
C ILE A 70 -22.41 -24.03 15.62
N GLU A 71 -22.81 -25.30 15.65
CA GLU A 71 -21.93 -26.43 15.29
C GLU A 71 -21.34 -26.28 13.87
N ARG A 72 -22.16 -25.80 12.93
CA ARG A 72 -21.72 -25.55 11.55
C ARG A 72 -20.69 -24.43 11.48
N GLU A 73 -20.91 -23.34 12.21
CA GLU A 73 -19.99 -22.20 12.26
C GLU A 73 -18.66 -22.59 12.92
N GLU A 74 -18.70 -23.31 14.03
CA GLU A 74 -17.51 -23.86 14.70
C GLU A 74 -16.74 -24.82 13.78
N ALA A 75 -17.45 -25.70 13.06
CA ALA A 75 -16.82 -26.60 12.09
C ALA A 75 -16.18 -25.84 10.91
N LEU A 76 -16.76 -24.71 10.48
CA LEU A 76 -16.15 -23.85 9.45
C LEU A 76 -14.93 -23.13 10.00
N ALA A 77 -14.98 -22.58 11.21
CA ALA A 77 -13.84 -21.94 11.87
C ALA A 77 -12.68 -22.92 12.08
N ALA A 78 -12.97 -24.16 12.50
CA ALA A 78 -11.98 -25.22 12.68
C ALA A 78 -11.34 -25.68 11.36
N ARG A 79 -12.04 -25.56 10.23
CA ARG A 79 -11.49 -25.80 8.88
C ARG A 79 -10.69 -24.61 8.37
N ALA A 80 -11.12 -23.38 8.64
CA ALA A 80 -10.40 -22.16 8.26
C ALA A 80 -9.05 -22.03 8.99
N GLY A 81 -9.00 -22.41 10.28
CA GLY A 81 -7.74 -22.51 11.04
C GLY A 81 -6.82 -23.66 10.58
N ARG A 82 -7.38 -24.63 9.87
CA ARG A 82 -6.66 -25.70 9.15
C ARG A 82 -6.47 -25.36 7.67
N ARG A 83 -6.30 -24.08 7.32
CA ARG A 83 -5.66 -23.74 6.04
C ARG A 83 -4.27 -24.38 6.09
N ASP A 84 -4.06 -25.38 5.24
CA ASP A 84 -2.98 -26.35 5.36
C ASP A 84 -1.60 -25.65 5.37
N TRP A 85 -1.11 -25.34 6.57
CA TRP A 85 0.25 -24.89 6.80
C TRP A 85 1.27 -25.91 6.24
N GLY A 86 0.86 -27.17 6.10
CA GLY A 86 1.59 -28.21 5.37
C GLY A 86 1.81 -27.86 3.89
N GLU A 87 0.75 -27.49 3.16
CA GLU A 87 0.82 -27.14 1.74
C GLU A 87 1.67 -25.88 1.49
N ILE A 88 1.51 -24.86 2.35
CA ILE A 88 2.31 -23.63 2.27
C ILE A 88 3.80 -23.93 2.55
N ARG A 89 4.10 -24.79 3.53
CA ARG A 89 5.47 -25.19 3.87
C ARG A 89 6.12 -26.01 2.76
N GLU A 90 5.39 -26.92 2.12
CA GLU A 90 5.89 -27.69 1.00
C GLU A 90 6.13 -26.85 -0.25
N ALA A 91 5.20 -25.94 -0.55
CA ALA A 91 5.40 -24.94 -1.60
C ALA A 91 6.65 -24.11 -1.31
N TRP A 92 6.85 -23.61 -0.10
CA TRP A 92 8.04 -22.83 0.24
C TRP A 92 9.35 -23.61 0.08
N ARG A 93 9.38 -24.88 0.53
CA ARG A 93 10.54 -25.78 0.38
C ARG A 93 10.87 -26.09 -1.08
N ARG A 94 9.86 -26.20 -1.95
CA ARG A 94 10.02 -26.47 -3.40
C ARG A 94 10.64 -25.28 -4.15
N TRP A 95 10.40 -24.05 -3.69
CA TRP A 95 10.85 -22.83 -4.37
C TRP A 95 12.15 -22.25 -3.81
N TRP A 96 12.51 -22.57 -2.56
CA TRP A 96 13.78 -22.20 -1.94
C TRP A 96 15.04 -22.47 -2.79
N PRO A 97 15.23 -23.67 -3.40
CA PRO A 97 16.42 -23.91 -4.21
C PRO A 97 16.46 -23.07 -5.50
N ARG A 98 15.29 -22.72 -6.07
CA ARG A 98 15.23 -21.86 -7.27
C ARG A 98 15.61 -20.41 -6.94
N LEU A 99 15.16 -19.91 -5.79
CA LEU A 99 15.54 -18.58 -5.30
C LEU A 99 17.04 -18.52 -4.97
N ALA A 100 17.58 -19.56 -4.33
CA ALA A 100 19.01 -19.64 -4.05
C ALA A 100 19.86 -19.65 -5.33
N ALA A 101 19.45 -20.40 -6.36
CA ALA A 101 20.12 -20.43 -7.65
C ALA A 101 20.05 -19.06 -8.37
N ALA A 102 18.88 -18.40 -8.36
CA ALA A 102 18.72 -17.07 -8.93
C ALA A 102 19.60 -16.02 -8.21
N ALA A 103 19.64 -16.07 -6.88
CA ALA A 103 20.51 -15.20 -6.10
C ALA A 103 21.99 -15.44 -6.40
N ALA A 104 22.42 -16.71 -6.51
CA ALA A 104 23.79 -17.06 -6.88
C ALA A 104 24.15 -16.55 -8.29
N LEU A 105 23.24 -16.67 -9.27
CA LEU A 105 23.43 -16.13 -10.61
C LEU A 105 23.55 -14.60 -10.60
N CYS A 106 22.72 -13.90 -9.83
CA CYS A 106 22.83 -12.44 -9.68
C CYS A 106 24.17 -12.02 -9.08
N VAL A 107 24.66 -12.75 -8.07
CA VAL A 107 25.97 -12.50 -7.45
C VAL A 107 27.10 -12.72 -8.45
N LEU A 108 27.05 -13.80 -9.22
CA LEU A 108 28.05 -14.09 -10.26
C LEU A 108 28.04 -13.03 -11.37
N ALA A 109 26.85 -12.61 -11.81
CA ALA A 109 26.70 -11.54 -12.81
C ALA A 109 27.27 -10.21 -12.30
N ALA A 110 26.97 -9.84 -11.05
CA ALA A 110 27.50 -8.64 -10.42
C ALA A 110 29.03 -8.68 -10.22
N ALA A 111 29.56 -9.87 -9.86
CA ALA A 111 31.00 -10.08 -9.75
C ALA A 111 31.70 -9.94 -11.12
N GLY A 112 31.15 -10.56 -12.16
CA GLY A 112 31.65 -10.43 -13.53
C GLY A 112 31.63 -8.98 -14.03
N TRP A 113 30.55 -8.24 -13.76
CA TRP A 113 30.46 -6.82 -14.10
C TRP A 113 31.55 -5.99 -13.41
N ARG A 114 31.76 -6.20 -12.10
CA ARG A 114 32.83 -5.50 -11.36
C ARG A 114 34.21 -5.83 -11.92
N GLN A 115 34.46 -7.08 -12.29
CA GLN A 115 35.75 -7.51 -12.82
C GLN A 115 36.02 -6.93 -14.21
N HIS A 116 34.99 -6.83 -15.07
CA HIS A 116 35.09 -6.17 -16.36
C HIS A 116 35.42 -4.68 -16.20
N GLN A 117 34.75 -3.98 -15.28
CA GLN A 117 35.03 -2.57 -14.95
C GLN A 117 36.46 -2.35 -14.44
N GLN A 118 37.00 -3.25 -13.63
CA GLN A 118 38.41 -3.15 -13.18
C GLN A 118 39.41 -3.40 -14.32
N SER A 119 39.09 -4.29 -15.25
CA SER A 119 39.94 -4.62 -16.40
C SER A 119 40.03 -3.45 -17.39
N GLU A 120 38.91 -2.75 -17.62
CA GLU A 120 38.82 -1.52 -18.41
C GLU A 120 39.70 -0.40 -17.80
N ARG A 121 39.67 -0.23 -16.46
CA ARG A 121 40.53 0.74 -15.76
C ARG A 121 42.03 0.45 -15.93
N GLY A 122 42.42 -0.83 -15.99
CA GLY A 122 43.80 -1.23 -16.26
C GLY A 122 44.28 -0.89 -17.68
N ARG A 123 43.37 -0.94 -18.68
CA ARG A 123 43.66 -0.51 -20.06
C ARG A 123 43.74 1.00 -20.19
N MET A 124 42.86 1.75 -19.53
CA MET A 124 42.93 3.22 -19.45
C MET A 124 44.21 3.70 -18.77
N ALA A 125 44.66 3.06 -17.69
CA ALA A 125 45.92 3.43 -17.02
C ALA A 125 47.15 3.26 -17.93
N LYS A 126 47.18 2.23 -18.78
CA LYS A 126 48.23 2.06 -19.80
C LYS A 126 48.12 3.08 -20.93
N ALA A 127 46.90 3.41 -21.37
CA ALA A 127 46.66 4.44 -22.39
C ALA A 127 47.07 5.84 -21.89
N ILE A 128 46.72 6.20 -20.65
CA ILE A 128 47.14 7.46 -20.01
C ILE A 128 48.66 7.47 -19.80
N GLY A 129 49.27 6.35 -19.40
CA GLY A 129 50.72 6.23 -19.28
C GLY A 129 51.46 6.43 -20.61
N GLN A 130 50.92 5.92 -21.73
CA GLN A 130 51.50 6.12 -23.06
C GLN A 130 51.30 7.55 -23.59
N VAL A 131 50.14 8.17 -23.36
CA VAL A 131 49.89 9.58 -23.71
C VAL A 131 50.77 10.52 -22.87
N ALA A 132 50.98 10.23 -21.58
CA ALA A 132 51.88 11.00 -20.72
C ALA A 132 53.35 10.85 -21.15
N LEU A 133 53.77 9.67 -21.62
CA LEU A 133 55.12 9.44 -22.17
C LEU A 133 55.35 10.21 -23.48
N VAL A 134 54.33 10.30 -24.34
CA VAL A 134 54.38 11.10 -25.58
C VAL A 134 54.33 12.60 -25.28
N ALA A 135 53.56 13.03 -24.27
CA ALA A 135 53.49 14.42 -23.83
C ALA A 135 54.75 14.88 -23.07
N SER A 136 55.54 13.95 -22.52
CA SER A 136 56.79 14.23 -21.79
C SER A 136 58.03 14.17 -22.68
N ALA A 137 57.89 13.86 -23.98
CA ALA A 137 58.99 13.93 -24.92
C ALA A 137 59.35 15.41 -25.17
N PRO A 138 60.64 15.80 -25.14
CA PRO A 138 61.03 17.17 -25.38
C PRO A 138 60.58 17.59 -26.77
N ALA A 139 59.80 18.68 -26.83
CA ALA A 139 59.27 19.25 -28.06
C ALA A 139 60.40 19.60 -29.03
N VAL A 140 60.70 18.67 -29.96
CA VAL A 140 61.46 18.97 -31.17
C VAL A 140 60.48 19.65 -32.13
N GLY A 141 60.78 20.92 -32.41
CA GLY A 141 59.85 21.90 -32.93
C GLY A 141 59.08 21.51 -34.19
N LYS A 142 57.76 21.73 -34.13
CA LYS A 142 56.97 22.33 -35.20
C LYS A 142 55.92 23.25 -34.56
N PRO A 143 55.74 24.50 -35.04
CA PRO A 143 54.64 25.34 -34.60
C PRO A 143 53.33 24.65 -34.99
N VAL A 144 52.38 24.61 -34.06
CA VAL A 144 51.03 24.09 -34.28
C VAL A 144 50.38 24.93 -35.38
N ASP A 145 50.15 24.30 -36.53
CA ASP A 145 49.57 24.94 -37.72
C ASP A 145 48.16 25.47 -37.42
N LEU A 146 47.90 26.69 -37.92
CA LEU A 146 46.66 27.45 -37.74
C LEU A 146 45.40 26.75 -38.29
N GLU A 147 45.54 25.66 -39.06
CA GLU A 147 44.44 24.85 -39.59
C GLU A 147 43.63 24.16 -38.49
N VAL A 148 44.24 23.80 -37.36
CA VAL A 148 43.53 23.12 -36.25
C VAL A 148 42.44 23.99 -35.64
N TRP A 149 42.53 25.31 -35.76
CA TRP A 149 41.51 26.24 -35.29
C TRP A 149 40.33 26.39 -36.24
N GLN A 150 40.48 26.04 -37.52
CA GLN A 150 39.39 26.13 -38.50
C GLN A 150 38.33 25.03 -38.27
N ASP A 151 38.75 23.84 -37.83
CA ASP A 151 37.82 22.74 -37.55
C ASP A 151 36.83 23.08 -36.41
N PHE A 152 37.27 23.86 -35.42
CA PHE A 152 36.39 24.34 -34.36
C PHE A 152 35.33 25.34 -34.86
N GLU A 153 35.64 26.11 -35.90
CA GLU A 153 34.70 27.08 -36.46
C GLU A 153 33.64 26.41 -37.35
N VAL A 154 34.01 25.31 -38.02
CA VAL A 154 33.08 24.44 -38.77
C VAL A 154 32.08 23.76 -37.81
N ILE A 155 32.56 23.23 -36.68
CA ILE A 155 31.69 22.62 -35.65
C ILE A 155 30.73 23.66 -35.06
N ARG A 156 31.23 24.89 -34.83
CA ARG A 156 30.38 25.99 -34.31
C ARG A 156 29.32 26.43 -35.32
N ARG A 157 29.61 26.39 -36.63
CA ARG A 157 28.63 26.68 -37.69
C ARG A 157 27.61 25.55 -37.86
N LEU A 158 28.02 24.29 -37.72
CA LEU A 158 27.11 23.13 -37.77
C LEU A 158 26.14 23.11 -36.59
N GLY A 159 26.57 23.54 -35.39
CA GLY A 159 25.70 23.65 -34.22
C GLY A 159 24.67 24.79 -34.30
N ALA A 160 24.76 25.68 -35.30
CA ALA A 160 23.84 26.79 -35.50
C ALA A 160 22.74 26.50 -36.55
N VAL A 161 22.70 25.29 -37.12
CA VAL A 161 21.60 24.87 -38.00
C VAL A 161 20.36 24.66 -37.14
N SER A 162 19.33 25.48 -37.37
CA SER A 162 18.06 25.43 -36.66
C SER A 162 17.43 24.05 -36.75
N ALA A 163 16.94 23.53 -35.62
CA ALA A 163 16.15 22.31 -35.58
C ALA A 163 15.06 22.35 -36.67
N ASP A 164 15.06 21.36 -37.57
CA ASP A 164 14.09 21.24 -38.67
C ASP A 164 12.67 21.27 -38.10
N ALA A 165 12.00 22.41 -38.24
CA ALA A 165 10.63 22.61 -37.78
C ALA A 165 9.66 21.62 -38.46
N ASP A 166 9.97 21.21 -39.69
CA ASP A 166 9.20 20.22 -40.45
C ASP A 166 9.22 18.82 -39.80
N LEU A 167 10.33 18.45 -39.15
CA LEU A 167 10.47 17.18 -38.43
C LEU A 167 9.67 17.19 -37.11
N LEU A 168 9.56 18.36 -36.48
CA LEU A 168 8.74 18.55 -35.27
C LEU A 168 7.24 18.60 -35.61
N GLU A 169 6.87 19.07 -36.80
CA GLU A 169 5.47 19.08 -37.27
C GLU A 169 4.99 17.68 -37.71
N ALA A 170 5.88 16.88 -38.32
CA ALA A 170 5.61 15.48 -38.68
C ALA A 170 5.41 14.55 -37.47
N ILE A 171 6.04 14.85 -36.32
CA ILE A 171 5.85 14.10 -35.06
C ILE A 171 4.57 14.55 -34.31
N ARG A 172 3.98 15.70 -34.68
CA ARG A 172 2.87 16.33 -33.94
C ARG A 172 1.49 16.13 -34.58
N SER A 173 1.39 15.54 -35.76
CA SER A 173 0.10 15.17 -36.37
C SER A 173 -0.27 13.71 -36.02
N PRO A 174 -1.50 13.43 -35.53
CA PRO A 174 -1.95 12.11 -35.07
C PRO A 174 -2.21 11.10 -36.20
#